data_AF-A0A1W9U5E0-F1
#
_entry.id   AF-A0A1W9U5E0-F1
#
_cell.length_a   1.000
_cell.length_b   1.000
_cell.length_c   1.000
_cell.angle_alpha   90.00
_cell.angle_beta   90.00
_cell.angle_gamma   90.00
#
_symmetry.space_group_name_H-M   'P 1'
#
loop_
_entity.id
_entity.type
_entity.pdbx_description
1 polymer ?
#
loop_
_entity_poly.entity_id
_entity_poly.type
_entity_poly.pdbx_seq_one_letter_code
_entity_poly.pdbx_strand_id
1 'polypeptide(L)'
;MPDDLAAEFDAMIEEAASYTTVEERRPIYEAIQLKAQEEAVVIWMYQPVGRYHLQESIKGFYFNPAYSGKAYSYIYALSKEAP
;
A
#
# COMPACT_ATOMS: atom_id res chain seq x y z
N MET A 1 8.20 14.39 14.29
CA MET A 1 9.57 13.85 14.20
C MET A 1 10.51 15.04 14.09
N PRO A 2 11.69 15.02 14.73
CA PRO A 2 12.74 16.04 14.53
C PRO A 2 13.16 16.16 13.06
N ASP A 3 13.56 17.37 12.63
CA ASP A 3 13.86 17.66 11.21
C ASP A 3 15.10 16.92 10.69
N ASP A 4 16.10 16.72 11.55
CA ASP A 4 17.32 15.96 11.26
C ASP A 4 17.00 14.49 11.00
N LEU A 5 16.15 13.90 11.85
CA LEU A 5 15.70 12.52 11.69
C LEU A 5 14.83 12.36 10.43
N ALA A 6 14.00 13.36 10.11
CA ALA A 6 13.23 13.37 8.87
C ALA A 6 14.13 13.37 7.63
N ALA A 7 15.15 14.24 7.61
CA ALA A 7 16.09 14.32 6.50
C ALA A 7 16.88 13.02 6.30
N GLU A 8 17.19 12.29 7.37
CA GLU A 8 17.82 10.98 7.28
C GLU A 8 16.92 9.95 6.58
N PHE A 9 15.64 9.88 6.96
CA PHE A 9 14.68 9.01 6.27
C PHE A 9 14.48 9.40 4.80
N ASP A 10 14.37 10.69 4.51
CA ASP A 10 14.20 11.19 3.13
C ASP A 10 15.40 10.78 2.25
N ALA A 11 16.63 10.93 2.75
CA ALA A 11 17.82 10.52 2.01
C ALA A 11 17.82 9.01 1.69
N MET A 12 17.44 8.16 2.66
CA MET A 12 17.33 6.71 2.42
C MET A 12 16.26 6.36 1.39
N ILE A 13 15.12 7.06 1.42
CA ILE A 13 14.02 6.86 0.48
C ILE A 13 14.43 7.27 -0.94
N GLU A 14 15.08 8.43 -1.08
CA GLU A 14 15.60 8.90 -2.36
C GLU A 14 16.64 7.94 -2.95
N GLU A 15 17.54 7.41 -2.11
CA GLU A 15 18.50 6.39 -2.53
C GLU A 15 17.80 5.14 -3.06
N ALA A 16 16.87 4.58 -2.28
CA ALA A 16 16.13 3.38 -2.67
C ALA A 16 15.32 3.58 -3.98
N ALA A 17 14.75 4.77 -4.17
CA ALA A 17 13.99 5.13 -5.36
C ALA A 17 14.87 5.30 -6.61
N SER A 18 16.16 5.57 -6.44
CA SER A 18 17.11 5.71 -7.56
C SER A 18 17.52 4.37 -8.20
N TYR A 19 17.36 3.25 -7.47
CA TYR A 19 17.73 1.92 -7.98
C TYR A 19 16.68 1.34 -8.91
N THR A 20 17.13 0.62 -9.93
CA THR A 20 16.26 0.08 -10.99
C THR A 20 15.84 -1.37 -10.77
N THR A 21 16.56 -2.12 -9.93
CA THR A 21 16.25 -3.52 -9.65
C THR A 21 15.62 -3.70 -8.26
N VAL A 22 14.90 -4.80 -8.08
CA VAL A 22 14.25 -5.12 -6.80
C VAL A 22 15.29 -5.54 -5.77
N GLU A 23 16.31 -6.25 -6.25
CA GLU A 23 17.37 -6.88 -5.48
C GLU A 23 18.25 -5.82 -4.82
N GLU A 24 18.56 -4.73 -5.53
CA GLU A 24 19.35 -3.61 -5.03
C GLU A 24 18.55 -2.75 -4.03
N ARG A 25 17.26 -2.49 -4.30
CA ARG A 25 16.44 -1.61 -3.42
C ARG A 25 15.95 -2.30 -2.15
N ARG A 26 15.77 -3.63 -2.17
CA ARG A 26 15.26 -4.42 -1.02
C ARG A 26 16.01 -4.16 0.29
N PRO A 27 17.35 -4.29 0.37
CA PRO A 27 18.07 -4.08 1.62
C PRO A 27 17.88 -2.66 2.20
N ILE A 28 17.75 -1.64 1.35
CA ILE A 28 17.51 -0.27 1.80
C ILE A 28 16.10 -0.15 2.41
N TYR A 29 15.08 -0.71 1.77
CA TYR A 29 13.72 -0.71 2.33
C TYR A 29 13.65 -1.48 3.66
N GLU A 30 14.36 -2.59 3.80
CA GLU A 30 14.46 -3.32 5.08
C GLU A 30 15.12 -2.47 6.17
N ALA A 31 16.20 -1.73 5.83
CA ALA A 31 16.84 -0.80 6.75
C ALA A 31 15.94 0.37 7.15
N ILE A 32 15.18 0.95 6.20
CA ILE A 32 14.19 2.00 6.48
C ILE A 32 13.15 1.50 7.49
N GLN A 33 12.62 0.29 7.28
CA GLN A 33 11.62 -0.30 8.19
C GLN A 33 12.19 -0.59 9.58
N LEU A 34 13.42 -1.11 9.65
CA LEU A 34 14.11 -1.34 10.91
C LEU A 34 14.31 -0.02 11.68
N LYS A 35 14.84 1.00 11.01
CA LYS A 35 15.05 2.32 11.64
C LYS A 35 13.72 2.94 12.09
N ALA A 36 12.65 2.82 11.29
CA ALA A 36 11.33 3.31 11.68
C ALA A 36 10.80 2.62 12.95
N GLN A 37 11.14 1.34 13.14
CA GLN A 37 10.80 0.58 14.33
C GLN A 37 11.65 0.99 15.54
N GLU A 38 12.96 1.21 15.35
CA GLU A 38 13.90 1.62 16.42
C GLU A 38 13.61 3.04 16.92
N GLU A 39 13.32 3.96 16.02
CA GLU A 39 13.03 5.37 16.30
C GLU A 39 11.56 5.60 16.72
N ALA A 40 10.73 4.55 16.66
CA ALA A 40 9.30 4.58 17.01
C ALA A 40 8.53 5.76 16.35
N VAL A 41 8.86 6.08 15.09
CA VAL A 41 8.29 7.21 14.35
C VAL A 41 6.83 7.00 13.94
N VAL A 42 6.37 5.74 13.98
CA VAL A 42 4.99 5.34 13.69
C VAL A 42 4.51 4.30 14.68
N ILE A 43 3.22 4.39 15.04
CA ILE A 43 2.53 3.34 15.79
C ILE A 43 1.86 2.41 14.80
N TRP A 44 2.45 1.23 14.59
CA TRP A 44 1.85 0.21 13.74
C TRP A 44 0.58 -0.34 14.39
N MET A 45 -0.53 -0.22 13.68
CA MET A 45 -1.79 -0.86 14.03
C MET A 45 -1.98 -2.15 13.22
N TYR A 46 -3.19 -2.69 13.22
CA TYR A 46 -3.54 -3.84 12.41
C TYR A 46 -3.65 -3.49 10.92
N GLN A 47 -3.35 -4.46 10.06
CA GLN A 47 -3.69 -4.40 8.64
C GLN A 47 -5.18 -4.71 8.47
N PRO A 48 -6.00 -3.81 7.89
CA PRO A 48 -7.43 -4.03 7.77
C PRO A 48 -7.73 -5.13 6.74
N VAL A 49 -8.37 -6.21 7.20
CA VAL A 49 -8.98 -7.20 6.32
C VAL A 49 -10.36 -6.68 5.89
N GLY A 50 -10.40 -6.02 4.72
CA GLY A 50 -11.64 -5.46 4.18
C GLY A 50 -12.69 -6.56 3.90
N ARG A 51 -13.95 -6.30 4.27
CA ARG A 51 -15.12 -7.08 3.82
C ARG A 51 -15.98 -6.24 2.90
N TYR A 52 -16.49 -6.86 1.85
CA TYR A 52 -17.42 -6.24 0.91
C TYR A 52 -18.76 -6.95 0.98
N HIS A 53 -19.81 -6.21 1.31
CA HIS A 53 -21.19 -6.68 1.29
C HIS A 53 -21.84 -6.09 0.04
N LEU A 54 -22.25 -6.95 -0.88
CA LEU A 54 -22.78 -6.58 -2.19
C LEU A 54 -24.16 -7.24 -2.36
N GLN A 55 -25.03 -6.60 -3.15
CA GLN A 55 -26.31 -7.22 -3.52
C GLN A 55 -26.07 -8.48 -4.34
N GLU A 56 -26.96 -9.46 -4.23
CA GLU A 56 -26.84 -10.74 -4.96
C GLU A 56 -26.76 -10.57 -6.48
N SER A 57 -27.37 -9.51 -7.01
CA SER A 57 -27.34 -9.14 -8.43
C SER A 57 -25.95 -8.69 -8.92
N ILE A 58 -25.01 -8.40 -8.01
CA ILE A 58 -23.65 -8.01 -8.37
C ILE A 58 -22.81 -9.27 -8.60
N LYS A 59 -22.33 -9.45 -9.83
CA LYS A 59 -21.42 -10.54 -10.23
C LYS A 59 -20.08 -9.97 -10.70
N GLY A 60 -19.01 -10.76 -10.60
CA GLY A 60 -17.68 -10.39 -11.14
C GLY A 60 -16.85 -9.43 -10.28
N PHE A 61 -17.27 -9.13 -9.06
CA PHE A 61 -16.46 -8.32 -8.14
C PHE A 61 -15.17 -9.04 -7.72
N TYR A 62 -14.06 -8.33 -7.74
CA TYR A 62 -12.79 -8.75 -7.14
C TYR A 62 -12.08 -7.56 -6.48
N PHE A 63 -11.26 -7.84 -5.47
CA PHE A 63 -10.42 -6.83 -4.85
C PHE A 63 -9.18 -6.56 -5.72
N ASN A 64 -8.99 -5.30 -6.14
CA ASN A 64 -7.80 -4.88 -6.88
C ASN A 64 -6.76 -4.28 -5.91
N PRO A 65 -5.63 -4.97 -5.64
CA PRO A 65 -4.64 -4.47 -4.69
C PRO A 65 -3.92 -3.19 -5.15
N ALA A 66 -3.88 -2.91 -6.47
CA ALA A 66 -3.32 -1.66 -7.00
C ALA A 66 -4.23 -0.45 -6.77
N TYR A 67 -5.53 -0.67 -6.51
CA TYR A 67 -6.55 0.37 -6.32
C TYR A 67 -7.46 -0.01 -5.15
N SER A 68 -6.89 -0.01 -3.95
CA SER A 68 -7.54 -0.48 -2.71
C SER A 68 -8.68 0.43 -2.22
N GLY A 69 -8.79 1.65 -2.74
CA GLY A 69 -9.89 2.57 -2.44
C GLY A 69 -11.21 2.10 -3.06
N LYS A 70 -12.28 2.02 -2.25
CA LYS A 70 -13.62 1.55 -2.69
C LYS A 70 -14.20 2.30 -3.90
N ALA A 71 -13.84 3.58 -4.07
CA ALA A 71 -14.28 4.40 -5.20
C ALA A 71 -13.52 4.09 -6.51
N TYR A 72 -12.37 3.40 -6.40
CA TYR A 72 -11.43 3.16 -7.49
C TYR A 72 -11.23 1.67 -7.80
N SER A 73 -11.85 0.77 -7.02
CA SER A 73 -11.93 -0.63 -7.38
C SER A 73 -12.73 -0.75 -8.67
N TYR A 74 -12.05 -1.02 -9.79
CA TYR A 74 -12.64 -1.22 -11.11
C TYR A 74 -13.74 -2.27 -11.04
N ILE A 75 -14.98 -1.80 -10.90
CA ILE A 75 -16.15 -2.59 -11.21
C ILE A 75 -16.11 -2.70 -12.73
N TYR A 76 -15.59 -3.81 -13.29
CA TYR A 76 -15.90 -4.13 -14.68
C TYR A 76 -17.41 -4.00 -14.86
N ALA A 77 -17.83 -3.27 -15.90
CA ALA A 77 -19.19 -2.78 -16.08
C ALA A 77 -20.19 -3.86 -15.66
N LEU A 78 -20.93 -3.60 -14.58
CA LEU A 78 -22.02 -4.46 -14.14
C LEU A 78 -22.93 -4.68 -15.35
N SER A 79 -22.82 -5.83 -16.01
CA SER A 79 -23.74 -6.18 -17.07
C SER A 79 -24.98 -6.74 -16.39
N LYS A 80 -26.10 -6.05 -16.53
CA LYS A 80 -27.40 -6.65 -16.25
C LYS A 80 -27.71 -7.59 -17.40
N GLU A 81 -27.83 -8.88 -17.14
CA GLU A 81 -28.65 -9.73 -18.00
C GLU A 81 -30.11 -9.34 -17.75
N ALA A 82 -30.83 -8.97 -18.81
CA ALA A 82 -32.27 -8.80 -18.73
C ALA A 82 -32.94 -10.17 -18.49
N PRO A 83 -34.03 -10.25 -17.72
CA PRO A 83 -34.76 -11.49 -17.48
C PRO A 83 -35.35 -12.10 -18.76
#